data_AF-A0A1I4JVZ3-F1
#
_entry.id   AF-A0A1I4JVZ3-F1
#
_cell.length_a   1.000
_cell.length_b   1.000
_cell.length_c   1.000
_cell.angle_alpha   90.00
_cell.angle_beta   90.00
_cell.angle_gamma   90.00
#
_symmetry.space_group_name_H-M   'P 1'
#
loop_
_entity.id
_entity.type
_entity.pdbx_description
1 polymer ?
#
loop_
_entity_poly.entity_id
_entity_poly.type
_entity_poly.pdbx_seq_one_letter_code
_entity_poly.pdbx_strand_id
1 'polypeptide(L)'
;MRFQGIPIVTVAEGEISELHIGLKGTMSSLFLKGLAQKTHRGLEGRVRKGKSAGGVTYGYDVVRNLLADGSITTGERTINAAQADVVRKIFTDYSHGISPRAIAAALNKAAISGPRGTWGSSTIYGNDKRGTGILNNELYLGRLVWNRQRFIKDPDTGKRQARMNKPEDWIIEQVPDLRIVSDDLWEAVKARQTATRSLAIRDGIKAVGRMKRATHLFTGMLKCGTCGGGFIQVGKQYYGCASTRNKGTCGNRLTIKREDFEARVLSGLKDQLLHPDLIAEYVRAYQAEFNQLAGSIRADRLADER
;
A
#
# COMPACT_ATOMS: atom_id res chain seq x y z
N MET A 1 -20.10 -37.20 -5.29
CA MET A 1 -21.45 -36.67 -4.96
C MET A 1 -22.55 -37.35 -5.78
N ARG A 2 -22.56 -37.27 -7.12
CA ARG A 2 -23.54 -38.00 -7.96
C ARG A 2 -23.49 -39.53 -7.82
N PHE A 3 -22.30 -40.11 -7.66
CA PHE A 3 -22.14 -41.55 -7.41
C PHE A 3 -22.85 -42.05 -6.13
N GLN A 4 -23.10 -41.15 -5.17
CA GLN A 4 -23.83 -41.47 -3.94
C GLN A 4 -25.28 -40.94 -3.95
N GLY A 5 -25.80 -40.49 -5.10
CA GLY A 5 -27.17 -39.99 -5.24
C GLY A 5 -27.44 -38.65 -4.55
N ILE A 6 -26.41 -37.89 -4.17
CA ILE A 6 -26.57 -36.61 -3.45
C ILE A 6 -26.71 -35.47 -4.47
N PRO A 7 -27.86 -34.77 -4.54
CA PRO A 7 -28.06 -33.62 -5.42
C PRO A 7 -27.29 -32.39 -4.92
N ILE A 8 -26.85 -31.54 -5.83
CA ILE A 8 -26.24 -30.24 -5.49
C ILE A 8 -27.30 -29.17 -5.69
N VAL A 9 -27.63 -28.42 -4.64
CA VAL A 9 -28.68 -27.40 -4.67
C VAL A 9 -28.09 -26.03 -4.34
N THR A 10 -28.42 -25.01 -5.13
CA THR A 10 -28.07 -23.61 -4.85
C THR A 10 -29.31 -22.79 -4.51
N VAL A 11 -29.13 -21.75 -3.69
CA VAL A 11 -30.22 -20.86 -3.25
C VAL A 11 -30.94 -20.18 -4.43
N ALA A 12 -30.22 -19.86 -5.50
CA ALA A 12 -30.79 -19.11 -6.62
C ALA A 12 -31.54 -20.00 -7.63
N GLU A 13 -31.20 -21.29 -7.74
CA GLU A 13 -31.58 -22.11 -8.90
C GLU A 13 -32.12 -23.49 -8.54
N GLY A 14 -32.12 -23.86 -7.26
CA GLY A 14 -32.46 -25.22 -6.87
C GLY A 14 -31.37 -26.20 -7.27
N GLU A 15 -31.76 -27.41 -7.69
CA GLU A 15 -30.83 -28.47 -8.08
C GLU A 15 -30.05 -28.13 -9.36
N ILE A 16 -28.72 -28.18 -9.29
CA ILE A 16 -27.82 -27.87 -10.39
C ILE A 16 -27.13 -29.13 -10.94
N SER A 17 -27.05 -29.21 -12.27
CA SER A 17 -26.32 -30.26 -12.99
C SER A 17 -24.94 -29.80 -13.46
N GLU A 18 -24.10 -30.73 -13.92
CA GLU A 18 -22.78 -30.41 -14.51
C GLU A 18 -22.87 -29.40 -15.66
N LEU A 19 -23.94 -29.45 -16.46
CA LEU A 19 -24.20 -28.50 -17.54
C LEU A 19 -24.43 -27.08 -17.00
N HIS A 20 -25.20 -26.95 -15.90
CA HIS A 20 -25.43 -25.65 -15.25
C HIS A 20 -24.12 -25.08 -14.72
N ILE A 21 -23.29 -25.91 -14.09
CA ILE A 21 -21.99 -25.50 -13.56
C ILE A 21 -21.07 -25.01 -14.68
N GLY A 22 -20.93 -25.78 -15.77
CA GLY A 22 -20.06 -25.42 -16.89
C GLY A 22 -20.54 -24.19 -17.66
N LEU A 23 -21.82 -24.15 -18.05
CA LEU A 23 -22.39 -23.06 -18.83
C LEU A 23 -22.46 -21.76 -18.02
N LYS A 24 -22.97 -21.77 -16.78
CA LYS A 24 -23.04 -20.55 -15.96
C LYS A 24 -21.67 -20.10 -15.50
N GLY A 25 -20.76 -21.02 -15.21
CA GLY A 25 -19.37 -20.68 -14.88
C GLY A 25 -18.70 -19.89 -16.00
N THR A 26 -18.81 -20.37 -17.24
CA THR A 26 -18.27 -19.69 -18.42
C THR A 26 -18.99 -18.37 -18.72
N MET A 27 -20.33 -18.33 -18.69
CA MET A 27 -21.12 -17.11 -18.89
C MET A 27 -20.79 -16.03 -17.86
N SER A 28 -20.67 -16.40 -16.58
CA SER A 28 -20.32 -15.47 -15.50
C SER A 28 -18.92 -14.91 -15.69
N SER A 29 -17.95 -15.75 -16.10
CA SER A 29 -16.60 -15.31 -16.42
C SER A 29 -16.57 -14.31 -17.59
N LEU A 30 -17.34 -14.57 -18.66
CA LEU A 30 -17.48 -13.65 -19.79
C LEU A 30 -18.17 -12.33 -19.39
N PHE A 31 -19.23 -12.41 -18.58
CA PHE A 31 -19.93 -11.24 -18.06
C PHE A 31 -19.00 -10.35 -17.24
N LEU A 32 -18.18 -10.92 -16.34
CA LEU A 32 -17.21 -10.17 -15.55
C LEU A 32 -16.19 -9.44 -16.44
N LYS A 33 -15.68 -10.10 -17.50
CA LYS A 33 -14.78 -9.46 -18.48
C LYS A 33 -15.46 -8.32 -19.22
N GLY A 34 -16.69 -8.53 -19.70
CA GLY A 34 -17.47 -7.51 -20.39
C GLY A 34 -17.81 -6.31 -19.49
N LEU A 35 -18.19 -6.57 -18.25
CA LEU A 35 -18.49 -5.53 -17.25
C LEU A 35 -17.26 -4.68 -16.95
N ALA A 36 -16.09 -5.30 -16.80
CA ALA A 36 -14.84 -4.58 -16.59
C ALA A 36 -14.52 -3.64 -17.77
N GLN A 37 -14.68 -4.11 -19.01
CA GLN A 37 -14.47 -3.29 -20.21
C GLN A 37 -15.47 -2.13 -20.31
N LYS A 38 -16.76 -2.38 -20.07
CA LYS A 38 -17.80 -1.34 -20.09
C LYS A 38 -17.54 -0.27 -19.02
N THR A 39 -17.18 -0.70 -17.81
CA THR A 39 -16.84 0.21 -16.72
C THR A 39 -15.61 1.05 -17.06
N HIS A 40 -14.56 0.43 -17.60
CA HIS A 40 -13.35 1.13 -18.05
C HIS A 40 -13.68 2.19 -19.10
N ARG A 41 -14.48 1.82 -20.13
CA ARG A 41 -14.92 2.76 -21.17
C ARG A 41 -15.74 3.93 -20.60
N GLY A 42 -16.62 3.66 -19.63
CA GLY A 42 -17.38 4.71 -18.95
C GLY A 42 -16.50 5.64 -18.11
N LEU A 43 -15.47 5.11 -17.45
CA LEU A 43 -14.47 5.90 -16.73
C LEU A 43 -13.64 6.76 -17.68
N GLU A 44 -13.16 6.18 -18.77
CA GLU A 44 -12.46 6.89 -19.84
C GLU A 44 -13.30 8.04 -20.41
N GLY A 45 -14.57 7.80 -20.73
CA GLY A 45 -15.49 8.83 -21.21
C GLY A 45 -15.71 9.97 -20.20
N ARG A 46 -15.54 9.73 -18.90
CA ARG A 46 -15.54 10.78 -17.88
C ARG A 46 -14.24 11.59 -17.88
N VAL A 47 -13.10 10.93 -17.98
CA VAL A 47 -11.79 11.61 -18.01
C VAL A 47 -11.68 12.53 -19.20
N ARG A 48 -12.10 12.09 -20.39
CA ARG A 48 -12.11 12.90 -21.62
C ARG A 48 -13.04 14.13 -21.54
N LYS A 49 -13.93 14.17 -20.54
CA LYS A 49 -14.77 15.34 -20.22
C LYS A 49 -14.19 16.18 -19.07
N GLY A 50 -12.93 15.97 -18.70
CA GLY A 50 -12.27 16.61 -17.55
C GLY A 50 -12.76 16.12 -16.17
N LYS A 51 -13.68 15.15 -16.11
CA LYS A 51 -14.31 14.68 -14.87
C LYS A 51 -13.46 13.62 -14.15
N SER A 52 -13.67 13.47 -12.85
CA SER A 52 -12.98 12.45 -12.05
C SER A 52 -13.42 11.02 -12.40
N ALA A 53 -12.44 10.15 -12.62
CA ALA A 53 -12.60 8.70 -12.73
C ALA A 53 -12.08 7.94 -11.50
N GLY A 54 -11.90 8.62 -10.36
CA GLY A 54 -11.37 8.02 -9.15
C GLY A 54 -11.55 8.89 -7.91
N GLY A 55 -10.68 8.68 -6.92
CA GLY A 55 -10.69 9.40 -5.66
C GLY A 55 -10.38 10.90 -5.79
N VAL A 56 -10.65 11.64 -4.71
CA VAL A 56 -10.44 13.08 -4.64
C VAL A 56 -8.96 13.37 -4.39
N THR A 57 -8.43 14.33 -5.12
CA THR A 57 -7.07 14.84 -4.90
C THR A 57 -7.13 15.95 -3.86
N TYR A 58 -6.18 15.97 -2.92
CA TYR A 58 -6.05 17.06 -1.95
C TYR A 58 -5.85 18.40 -2.66
N GLY A 59 -6.47 19.48 -2.19
CA GLY A 59 -6.53 20.75 -2.95
C GLY A 59 -7.84 20.93 -3.72
N TYR A 60 -8.72 19.94 -3.74
CA TYR A 60 -9.99 19.98 -4.48
C TYR A 60 -11.15 19.41 -3.67
N ASP A 61 -12.32 20.02 -3.84
CA ASP A 61 -13.59 19.52 -3.31
C ASP A 61 -14.42 18.88 -4.43
N VAL A 62 -15.24 17.89 -4.07
CA VAL A 62 -16.19 17.26 -5.00
C VAL A 62 -17.41 18.14 -5.12
N VAL A 63 -17.76 18.51 -6.34
CA VAL A 63 -18.98 19.26 -6.63
C VAL A 63 -20.05 18.28 -7.11
N ARG A 64 -21.26 18.48 -6.60
CA ARG A 64 -22.45 17.70 -6.93
C ARG A 64 -23.59 18.67 -7.18
N ASN A 65 -23.96 18.83 -8.44
CA ASN A 65 -25.03 19.71 -8.87
C ASN A 65 -26.27 18.89 -9.21
N LEU A 66 -27.46 19.44 -8.95
CA LEU A 66 -28.72 18.83 -9.36
C LEU A 66 -28.98 19.16 -10.84
N LEU A 67 -29.23 18.13 -11.65
CA LEU A 67 -29.61 18.26 -13.05
C LEU A 67 -31.13 18.45 -13.18
N ALA A 68 -31.56 18.92 -14.36
CA ALA A 68 -32.98 19.17 -14.65
C ALA A 68 -33.86 17.91 -14.58
N ASP A 69 -33.26 16.73 -14.73
CA ASP A 69 -33.92 15.42 -14.61
C ASP A 69 -33.98 14.88 -13.16
N GLY A 70 -33.53 15.66 -12.18
CA GLY A 70 -33.46 15.27 -10.77
C GLY A 70 -32.25 14.41 -10.40
N SER A 71 -31.36 14.10 -11.37
CA SER A 71 -30.12 13.36 -11.09
C SER A 71 -29.00 14.28 -10.62
N ILE A 72 -27.97 13.72 -9.96
CA ILE A 72 -26.85 14.49 -9.42
C ILE A 72 -25.62 14.32 -10.32
N THR A 73 -24.94 15.43 -10.65
CA THR A 73 -23.68 15.38 -11.38
C THR A 73 -22.60 14.63 -10.59
N THR A 74 -21.75 13.88 -11.30
CA THR A 74 -20.67 13.12 -10.68
C THR A 74 -19.33 13.41 -11.34
N GLY A 75 -18.29 13.53 -10.52
CA GLY A 75 -16.91 13.71 -10.96
C GLY A 75 -16.48 15.15 -11.19
N GLU A 76 -17.35 16.13 -10.98
CA GLU A 76 -16.98 17.56 -10.94
C GLU A 76 -16.16 17.88 -9.69
N ARG A 77 -15.23 18.82 -9.85
CA ARG A 77 -14.29 19.24 -8.82
C ARG A 77 -14.13 20.74 -8.88
N THR A 78 -13.92 21.37 -7.73
CA THR A 78 -13.51 22.77 -7.62
C THR A 78 -12.27 22.88 -6.75
N ILE A 79 -11.50 23.96 -6.91
CA ILE A 79 -10.32 24.20 -6.09
C ILE A 79 -10.75 24.56 -4.68
N ASN A 80 -10.25 23.83 -3.69
CA ASN A 80 -10.36 24.21 -2.29
C ASN A 80 -9.23 25.20 -1.98
N ALA A 81 -9.54 26.49 -1.83
CA ALA A 81 -8.54 27.54 -1.67
C ALA A 81 -7.55 27.25 -0.51
N ALA A 82 -8.06 26.85 0.66
CA ALA A 82 -7.22 26.57 1.83
C ALA A 82 -6.26 25.40 1.59
N GLN A 83 -6.73 24.30 1.01
CA GLN A 83 -5.86 23.17 0.67
C GLN A 83 -4.91 23.50 -0.50
N ALA A 84 -5.35 24.31 -1.46
CA ALA A 84 -4.54 24.77 -2.57
C ALA A 84 -3.34 25.62 -2.10
N ASP A 85 -3.52 26.46 -1.09
CA ASP A 85 -2.44 27.22 -0.48
C ASP A 85 -1.42 26.31 0.21
N VAL A 86 -1.88 25.24 0.87
CA VAL A 86 -1.00 24.21 1.43
C VAL A 86 -0.21 23.51 0.32
N VAL A 87 -0.84 23.19 -0.82
CA VAL A 87 -0.15 22.61 -1.98
C VAL A 87 0.91 23.58 -2.51
N ARG A 88 0.57 24.85 -2.75
CA ARG A 88 1.53 25.87 -3.20
C ARG A 88 2.70 26.02 -2.22
N LYS A 89 2.42 26.01 -0.92
CA LYS A 89 3.45 26.04 0.13
C LYS A 89 4.36 24.82 0.05
N ILE A 90 3.82 23.62 -0.11
CA ILE A 90 4.60 22.38 -0.24
C ILE A 90 5.54 22.46 -1.44
N PHE A 91 5.04 22.92 -2.59
CA PHE A 91 5.84 23.09 -3.80
C PHE A 91 6.96 24.13 -3.60
N THR A 92 6.65 25.26 -2.98
CA THR A 92 7.60 26.35 -2.70
C THR A 92 8.67 25.95 -1.67
N ASP A 93 8.27 25.36 -0.54
CA ASP A 93 9.20 24.85 0.46
C ASP A 93 10.16 23.83 -0.17
N TYR A 94 9.63 22.96 -1.05
CA TYR A 94 10.45 22.00 -1.76
C TYR A 94 11.31 22.64 -2.86
N SER A 95 10.89 23.67 -3.58
CA SER A 95 11.81 24.34 -4.51
C SER A 95 12.97 25.02 -3.75
N HIS A 96 12.73 25.52 -2.55
CA HIS A 96 13.73 26.16 -1.67
C HIS A 96 14.64 25.21 -0.87
N GLY A 97 14.69 23.92 -1.20
CA GLY A 97 15.63 23.01 -0.55
C GLY A 97 15.11 22.30 0.71
N ILE A 98 13.89 22.59 1.20
CA ILE A 98 13.35 21.93 2.37
C ILE A 98 13.01 20.46 2.04
N SER A 99 13.43 19.53 2.89
CA SER A 99 13.20 18.09 2.64
C SER A 99 11.73 17.71 2.84
N PRO A 100 11.19 16.71 2.11
CA PRO A 100 9.80 16.26 2.31
C PRO A 100 9.48 15.81 3.74
N ARG A 101 10.48 15.35 4.50
CA ARG A 101 10.33 14.98 5.92
C ARG A 101 10.13 16.21 6.79
N ALA A 102 10.92 17.26 6.56
CA ALA A 102 10.81 18.52 7.28
C ALA A 102 9.48 19.22 6.96
N ILE A 103 9.06 19.23 5.67
CA ILE A 103 7.76 19.78 5.26
C ILE A 103 6.62 19.03 5.98
N ALA A 104 6.63 17.69 5.97
CA ALA A 104 5.61 16.90 6.66
C ALA A 104 5.55 17.20 8.17
N ALA A 105 6.71 17.29 8.84
CA ALA A 105 6.79 17.61 10.25
C ALA A 105 6.27 19.03 10.55
N ALA A 106 6.61 20.01 9.72
CA ALA A 106 6.13 21.39 9.87
C ALA A 106 4.61 21.48 9.72
N LEU A 107 4.04 20.83 8.70
CA LEU A 107 2.58 20.80 8.50
C LEU A 107 1.84 20.11 9.66
N ASN A 108 2.38 18.97 10.13
CA ASN A 108 1.80 18.28 11.27
C ASN A 108 1.90 19.10 12.57
N LYS A 109 3.01 19.82 12.78
CA LYS A 109 3.18 20.72 13.92
C LYS A 109 2.18 21.88 13.87
N ALA A 110 1.86 22.36 12.68
CA ALA A 110 0.83 23.38 12.46
C ALA A 110 -0.62 22.83 12.50
N ALA A 111 -0.82 21.56 12.86
CA ALA A 111 -2.12 20.88 12.88
C ALA A 111 -2.88 20.91 11.53
N ILE A 112 -2.16 21.02 10.41
CA ILE A 112 -2.77 21.00 9.07
C ILE A 112 -3.06 19.54 8.70
N SER A 113 -4.34 19.23 8.45
CA SER A 113 -4.76 17.90 8.01
C SER A 113 -4.36 17.63 6.56
N GLY A 114 -3.63 16.54 6.34
CA GLY A 114 -3.31 16.00 5.02
C GLY A 114 -4.37 15.03 4.47
N PRO A 115 -4.15 14.47 3.28
CA PRO A 115 -5.16 13.69 2.53
C PRO A 115 -5.68 12.44 3.25
N ARG A 116 -4.92 11.92 4.23
CA ARG A 116 -5.27 10.75 5.05
C ARG A 116 -5.08 11.06 6.55
N GLY A 117 -5.37 12.30 6.95
CA GLY A 117 -5.09 12.80 8.30
C GLY A 117 -3.65 13.33 8.40
N THR A 118 -2.70 12.52 8.87
CA THR A 118 -1.34 13.02 9.13
C THR A 118 -0.47 13.08 7.87
N TRP A 119 0.33 14.14 7.72
CA TRP A 119 1.34 14.25 6.68
C TRP A 119 2.48 13.25 6.88
N GLY A 120 2.97 12.71 5.78
CA GLY A 120 4.16 11.87 5.75
C GLY A 120 5.03 12.21 4.54
N SER A 121 6.32 11.96 4.66
CA SER A 121 7.28 12.26 3.58
C SER A 121 6.94 11.57 2.26
N SER A 122 6.38 10.34 2.31
CA SER A 122 5.92 9.61 1.12
C SER A 122 4.65 10.18 0.52
N THR A 123 3.77 10.82 1.31
CA THR A 123 2.58 11.52 0.80
C THR A 123 3.00 12.76 0.01
N ILE A 124 4.05 13.47 0.45
CA ILE A 124 4.56 14.66 -0.24
C ILE A 124 5.38 14.27 -1.47
N TYR A 125 6.43 13.46 -1.29
CA TYR A 125 7.39 13.14 -2.35
C TYR A 125 6.89 12.07 -3.33
N GLY A 126 6.23 11.03 -2.79
CA GLY A 126 5.67 9.91 -3.55
C GLY A 126 6.63 9.24 -4.54
N ASN A 127 6.08 8.78 -5.66
CA ASN A 127 6.81 8.12 -6.74
C ASN A 127 6.48 8.83 -8.06
N ASP A 128 7.51 9.38 -8.70
CA ASP A 128 7.42 10.09 -9.97
C ASP A 128 6.89 9.21 -11.10
N LYS A 129 7.44 8.00 -11.27
CA LYS A 129 7.06 7.11 -12.36
C LYS A 129 5.59 6.71 -12.28
N ARG A 130 5.06 6.60 -11.06
CA ARG A 130 3.64 6.31 -10.81
C ARG A 130 2.77 7.58 -10.76
N GLY A 131 3.35 8.77 -10.78
CA GLY A 131 2.64 10.03 -10.60
C GLY A 131 1.99 10.16 -9.22
N THR A 132 2.51 9.49 -8.19
CA THR A 132 1.94 9.53 -6.84
C THR A 132 2.63 10.55 -5.95
N GLY A 133 1.90 11.07 -4.97
CA GLY A 133 2.36 12.09 -4.04
C GLY A 133 2.04 13.51 -4.52
N ILE A 134 2.07 14.47 -3.60
CA ILE A 134 1.71 15.87 -3.89
C ILE A 134 2.59 16.46 -5.01
N LEU A 135 3.91 16.26 -4.93
CA LEU A 135 4.86 16.85 -5.89
C LEU A 135 4.80 16.25 -7.30
N ASN A 136 4.04 15.16 -7.52
CA ASN A 136 3.97 14.46 -8.81
C ASN A 136 2.57 14.45 -9.42
N ASN A 137 1.58 15.04 -8.76
CA ASN A 137 0.22 15.07 -9.30
C ASN A 137 0.08 16.18 -10.32
N GLU A 138 0.03 15.80 -11.59
CA GLU A 138 -0.10 16.72 -12.74
C GLU A 138 -1.43 17.48 -12.77
N LEU A 139 -2.44 17.08 -11.97
CA LEU A 139 -3.68 17.85 -11.84
C LEU A 139 -3.42 19.26 -11.32
N TYR A 140 -2.40 19.45 -10.47
CA TYR A 140 -2.02 20.78 -9.97
C TYR A 140 -1.49 21.70 -11.07
N LEU A 141 -1.05 21.14 -12.19
CA LEU A 141 -0.64 21.86 -13.40
C LEU A 141 -1.80 22.03 -14.39
N GLY A 142 -3.02 21.57 -14.05
CA GLY A 142 -4.15 21.57 -14.95
C GLY A 142 -4.13 20.42 -15.96
N ARG A 143 -3.42 19.31 -15.68
CA ARG A 143 -3.38 18.12 -16.55
C ARG A 143 -3.97 16.90 -15.85
N LEU A 144 -5.12 16.43 -16.33
CA LEU A 144 -5.76 15.23 -15.82
C LEU A 144 -5.22 14.00 -16.56
N VAL A 145 -4.34 13.25 -15.89
CA VAL A 145 -3.75 12.03 -16.45
C VAL A 145 -4.37 10.79 -15.81
N TRP A 146 -4.93 9.92 -16.64
CA TRP A 146 -5.55 8.65 -16.24
C TRP A 146 -4.94 7.47 -16.99
N ASN A 147 -5.26 6.26 -16.53
CA ASN A 147 -4.78 5.00 -17.09
C ASN A 147 -3.25 4.76 -16.99
N ARG A 148 -2.56 5.36 -16.00
CA ARG A 148 -1.11 5.14 -15.80
C ARG A 148 -0.75 3.70 -15.44
N GLN A 149 -1.62 2.98 -14.74
CA GLN A 149 -1.36 1.63 -14.25
C GLN A 149 -2.63 0.80 -14.17
N ARG A 150 -2.46 -0.52 -14.31
CA ARG A 150 -3.50 -1.53 -14.09
C ARG A 150 -3.14 -2.47 -12.95
N PHE A 151 -4.14 -3.05 -12.32
CA PHE A 151 -3.96 -4.05 -11.27
C PHE A 151 -4.31 -5.44 -11.82
N ILE A 152 -3.36 -6.36 -11.72
CA ILE A 152 -3.52 -7.76 -12.14
C ILE A 152 -3.50 -8.62 -10.88
N LYS A 153 -4.45 -9.56 -10.76
CA LYS A 153 -4.44 -10.53 -9.67
C LYS A 153 -3.46 -11.63 -10.04
N ASP A 154 -2.52 -11.88 -9.14
CA ASP A 154 -1.57 -12.99 -9.23
C ASP A 154 -2.33 -14.31 -9.00
N PRO A 155 -2.21 -15.31 -9.90
CA PRO A 155 -2.99 -16.54 -9.81
C PRO A 155 -2.57 -17.41 -8.62
N ASP A 156 -1.28 -17.43 -8.27
CA ASP A 156 -0.73 -18.32 -7.25
C ASP A 156 -0.94 -17.75 -5.84
N THR A 157 -0.74 -16.44 -5.69
CA THR A 157 -0.80 -15.76 -4.39
C THR A 157 -2.13 -15.06 -4.12
N GLY A 158 -2.96 -14.90 -5.15
CA GLY A 158 -4.20 -14.13 -5.10
C GLY A 158 -4.00 -12.62 -4.89
N LYS A 159 -2.76 -12.12 -4.81
CA LYS A 159 -2.45 -10.72 -4.50
C LYS A 159 -2.63 -9.84 -5.73
N ARG A 160 -3.10 -8.61 -5.53
CA ARG A 160 -3.18 -7.60 -6.60
C ARG A 160 -1.81 -6.95 -6.82
N GLN A 161 -1.26 -7.11 -8.01
CA GLN A 161 -0.02 -6.47 -8.44
C GLN A 161 -0.29 -5.28 -9.35
N ALA A 162 0.36 -4.15 -9.08
CA ALA A 162 0.33 -2.99 -9.96
C ALA A 162 1.30 -3.19 -11.14
N ARG A 163 0.85 -2.91 -12.36
CA ARG A 163 1.64 -2.89 -13.59
C ARG A 163 1.43 -1.54 -14.28
N MET A 164 2.53 -0.87 -14.63
CA MET A 164 2.46 0.38 -15.39
C MET A 164 1.97 0.08 -16.80
N ASN A 165 1.08 0.92 -17.31
CA ASN A 165 0.69 0.91 -18.71
C ASN A 165 1.70 1.72 -19.52
N LYS A 166 1.75 1.48 -20.82
CA LYS A 166 2.65 2.25 -21.69
C LYS A 166 2.16 3.69 -21.77
N PRO A 167 3.05 4.68 -21.97
CA PRO A 167 2.66 6.09 -22.07
C PRO A 167 1.61 6.36 -23.15
N GLU A 168 1.61 5.59 -24.24
CA GLU A 168 0.64 5.73 -25.34
C GLU A 168 -0.79 5.35 -24.93
N ASP A 169 -0.95 4.51 -23.91
CA ASP A 169 -2.25 4.13 -23.35
C ASP A 169 -2.77 5.16 -22.34
N TRP A 170 -1.97 6.18 -21.99
CA TRP A 170 -2.36 7.18 -21.00
C TRP A 170 -3.33 8.17 -21.64
N ILE A 171 -4.39 8.47 -20.90
CA ILE A 171 -5.36 9.49 -21.31
C ILE A 171 -4.99 10.76 -20.57
N ILE A 172 -4.63 11.81 -21.32
CA ILE A 172 -4.21 13.10 -20.80
C ILE A 172 -5.22 14.14 -21.30
N GLU A 173 -5.96 14.72 -20.37
CA GLU A 173 -6.94 15.77 -20.64
C GLU A 173 -6.48 17.11 -20.05
N GLN A 174 -6.67 18.21 -20.77
CA GLN A 174 -6.32 19.54 -20.29
C GLN A 174 -7.49 20.12 -19.49
N VAL A 175 -7.21 20.54 -18.26
CA VAL A 175 -8.18 21.09 -17.29
C VAL A 175 -7.59 22.34 -16.62
N PRO A 176 -7.32 23.42 -17.37
CA PRO A 176 -6.65 24.61 -16.87
C PRO A 176 -7.38 25.27 -15.69
N ASP A 177 -8.71 25.17 -15.65
CA ASP A 177 -9.54 25.72 -14.56
C ASP A 177 -9.26 25.05 -13.20
N LEU A 178 -8.65 23.87 -13.19
CA LEU A 178 -8.27 23.13 -11.99
C LEU A 178 -6.80 23.36 -11.60
N ARG A 179 -6.10 24.30 -12.22
CA ARG A 179 -4.68 24.55 -11.95
C ARG A 179 -4.46 25.21 -10.59
N ILE A 180 -3.46 24.72 -9.85
CA ILE A 180 -3.04 25.27 -8.54
C ILE A 180 -1.62 25.85 -8.57
N VAL A 181 -0.75 25.30 -9.41
CA VAL A 181 0.70 25.57 -9.46
C VAL A 181 1.10 26.11 -10.85
N SER A 182 2.01 27.09 -10.89
CA SER A 182 2.58 27.65 -12.14
C SER A 182 3.57 26.69 -12.81
N ASP A 183 3.85 26.90 -14.09
CA ASP A 183 4.78 26.07 -14.87
C ASP A 183 6.18 26.21 -14.28
N ASP A 184 6.60 27.44 -13.96
CA ASP A 184 7.91 27.72 -13.36
C ASP A 184 8.13 26.98 -12.03
N LEU A 185 7.13 27.00 -11.15
CA LEU A 185 7.25 26.32 -9.85
C LEU A 185 7.24 24.80 -10.03
N TRP A 186 6.45 24.29 -10.97
CA TRP A 186 6.46 22.87 -11.32
C TRP A 186 7.82 22.43 -11.84
N GLU A 187 8.38 23.16 -12.82
CA GLU A 187 9.67 22.85 -13.43
C GLU A 187 10.82 22.95 -12.41
N ALA A 188 10.82 23.97 -11.53
CA ALA A 188 11.79 24.07 -10.44
C ALA A 188 11.77 22.83 -9.52
N VAL A 189 10.58 22.34 -9.17
CA VAL A 189 10.41 21.11 -8.38
C VAL A 189 10.93 19.88 -9.15
N LYS A 190 10.64 19.76 -10.46
CA LYS A 190 11.11 18.65 -11.29
C LYS A 190 12.62 18.65 -11.47
N ALA A 191 13.22 19.80 -11.74
CA ALA A 191 14.67 19.96 -11.78
C ALA A 191 15.32 19.48 -10.48
N ARG A 192 14.78 19.89 -9.32
CA ARG A 192 15.28 19.43 -8.02
C ARG A 192 15.11 17.92 -7.81
N GLN A 193 13.97 17.33 -8.17
CA GLN A 193 13.75 15.87 -8.06
C GLN A 193 14.78 15.10 -8.90
N THR A 194 15.05 15.57 -10.12
CA THR A 194 16.06 14.99 -11.01
C THR A 194 17.47 15.10 -10.43
N ALA A 195 17.86 16.29 -9.94
CA ALA A 195 19.16 16.53 -9.32
C ALA A 195 19.37 15.67 -8.06
N THR A 196 18.34 15.56 -7.21
CA THR A 196 18.41 14.74 -5.98
C THR A 196 18.57 13.25 -6.32
N ARG A 197 17.90 12.77 -7.37
CA ARG A 197 18.03 11.39 -7.84
C ARG A 197 19.38 11.10 -8.47
N SER A 198 19.87 12.01 -9.31
CA SER A 198 21.18 11.83 -9.95
C SER A 198 22.30 11.78 -8.91
N LEU A 199 22.23 12.60 -7.87
CA LEU A 199 23.11 12.50 -6.70
C LEU A 199 23.01 11.14 -6.01
N ALA A 200 21.80 10.68 -5.68
CA ALA A 200 21.63 9.36 -5.05
C ALA A 200 22.17 8.20 -5.90
N ILE A 201 22.02 8.27 -7.23
CA ILE A 201 22.58 7.28 -8.15
C ILE A 201 24.11 7.34 -8.18
N ARG A 202 24.70 8.55 -8.21
CA ARG A 202 26.15 8.77 -8.13
C ARG A 202 26.76 8.23 -6.84
N ASP A 203 26.07 8.41 -5.72
CA ASP A 203 26.50 7.91 -4.39
C ASP A 203 26.34 6.38 -4.24
N GLY A 204 26.14 5.65 -5.34
CA GLY A 204 26.01 4.20 -5.34
C GLY A 204 24.70 3.68 -4.74
N ILE A 205 23.75 4.56 -4.41
CA ILE A 205 22.42 4.17 -3.94
C ILE A 205 21.59 3.71 -5.14
N LYS A 206 21.85 2.48 -5.61
CA LYS A 206 21.11 1.84 -6.70
C LYS A 206 19.62 1.80 -6.34
N ALA A 207 18.85 2.69 -6.97
CA ALA A 207 17.39 2.79 -6.91
C ALA A 207 16.79 2.55 -5.51
N VAL A 208 16.58 3.64 -4.75
CA VAL A 208 15.98 3.72 -3.40
C VAL A 208 14.67 2.90 -3.20
N GLY A 209 14.03 2.43 -4.27
CA GLY A 209 12.83 1.58 -4.24
C GLY A 209 12.98 0.12 -4.69
N ARG A 210 14.17 -0.36 -5.09
CA ARG A 210 14.37 -1.73 -5.60
C ARG A 210 15.20 -2.65 -4.70
N MET A 211 15.97 -2.12 -3.74
CA MET A 211 16.58 -2.99 -2.73
C MET A 211 15.51 -3.47 -1.76
N LYS A 212 15.27 -4.79 -1.75
CA LYS A 212 14.58 -5.47 -0.65
C LYS A 212 15.35 -5.08 0.61
N ARG A 213 14.74 -4.28 1.49
CA ARG A 213 15.39 -3.90 2.75
C ARG A 213 15.71 -5.19 3.49
N ALA A 214 16.93 -5.29 4.02
CA ALA A 214 17.33 -6.44 4.79
C ALA A 214 16.29 -6.69 5.89
N THR A 215 15.74 -7.90 5.90
CA THR A 215 14.80 -8.33 6.94
C THR A 215 15.63 -8.81 8.12
N HIS A 216 15.49 -8.12 9.24
CA HIS A 216 16.08 -8.48 10.53
C HIS A 216 15.04 -9.16 11.42
N LEU A 217 15.50 -9.80 12.49
CA LEU A 217 14.71 -10.73 13.30
C LEU A 217 13.37 -10.13 13.78
N PHE A 218 13.39 -8.87 14.22
CA PHE A 218 12.20 -8.19 14.77
C PHE A 218 11.58 -7.15 13.83
N THR A 219 11.84 -7.25 12.52
CA THR A 219 11.30 -6.30 11.54
C THR A 219 9.78 -6.33 11.55
N GLY A 220 9.16 -5.18 11.85
CA GLY A 220 7.70 -5.04 11.88
C GLY A 220 7.02 -5.46 13.20
N MET A 221 7.79 -5.96 14.18
CA MET A 221 7.25 -6.39 15.48
C MET A 221 7.36 -5.28 16.55
N LEU A 222 8.37 -4.44 16.45
CA LEU A 222 8.63 -3.36 17.40
C LEU A 222 7.57 -2.25 17.33
N LYS A 223 7.02 -1.86 18.50
CA LYS A 223 6.11 -0.72 18.66
C LYS A 223 6.65 0.28 19.68
N CYS A 224 6.31 1.55 19.47
CA CYS A 224 6.62 2.64 20.38
C CYS A 224 5.66 2.65 21.57
N GLY A 225 6.19 2.59 22.79
CA GLY A 225 5.38 2.71 24.00
C GLY A 225 4.67 4.05 24.16
N THR A 226 5.17 5.13 23.52
CA THR A 226 4.56 6.47 23.64
C THR A 226 3.40 6.68 22.67
N CYS A 227 3.52 6.24 21.41
CA CYS A 227 2.55 6.56 20.36
C CYS A 227 1.93 5.34 19.67
N GLY A 228 2.26 4.12 20.09
CA GLY A 228 1.84 2.86 19.46
C GLY A 228 2.37 2.61 18.05
N GLY A 229 3.10 3.55 17.46
CA GLY A 229 3.64 3.46 16.10
C GLY A 229 4.81 2.49 16.00
N GLY A 230 4.99 1.85 14.84
CA GLY A 230 6.09 0.91 14.62
C GLY A 230 7.48 1.56 14.73
N PHE A 231 8.49 0.78 15.08
CA PHE A 231 9.89 1.20 14.91
C PHE A 231 10.37 0.87 13.49
N ILE A 232 11.29 1.71 13.02
CA ILE A 232 12.00 1.50 11.75
C ILE A 232 13.50 1.52 12.01
N GLN A 233 14.25 0.96 11.07
CA GLN A 233 15.69 1.14 11.04
C GLN A 233 16.04 2.61 10.78
N VAL A 234 16.90 3.15 11.63
CA VAL A 234 17.48 4.49 11.56
C VAL A 234 18.99 4.32 11.33
N GLY A 235 19.48 4.84 10.21
CA GLY A 235 20.87 4.62 9.80
C GLY A 235 21.14 3.14 9.49
N LYS A 236 22.38 2.70 9.74
CA LYS A 236 22.81 1.33 9.43
C LYS A 236 22.40 0.30 10.49
N GLN A 237 22.38 0.67 11.78
CA GLN A 237 22.33 -0.30 12.88
C GLN A 237 21.39 0.05 14.04
N TYR A 238 20.54 1.07 13.92
CA TYR A 238 19.66 1.47 15.02
C TYR A 238 18.19 1.27 14.69
N TYR A 239 17.37 1.03 15.71
CA TYR A 239 15.92 1.15 15.64
C TYR A 239 15.46 2.44 16.31
N GLY A 240 14.42 3.07 15.75
CA GLY A 240 13.79 4.24 16.35
C GLY A 240 12.34 4.41 15.90
N CYS A 241 11.59 5.24 16.63
CA CYS A 241 10.17 5.48 16.37
C CYS A 241 9.92 6.07 14.97
N ALA A 242 9.12 5.37 14.15
CA ALA A 242 8.81 5.82 12.79
C ALA A 242 7.97 7.10 12.76
N SER A 243 7.06 7.28 13.73
CA SER A 243 6.20 8.47 13.82
C SER A 243 7.02 9.73 14.09
N THR A 244 7.95 9.67 15.05
CA THR A 244 8.90 10.78 15.30
C THR A 244 9.71 11.07 14.06
N ARG A 245 10.31 10.03 13.46
CA ARG A 245 11.30 10.20 12.40
C ARG A 245 10.65 10.68 11.10
N ASN A 246 9.56 10.06 10.66
CA ASN A 246 8.96 10.31 9.33
C ASN A 246 7.84 11.37 9.33
N LYS A 247 7.14 11.54 10.45
CA LYS A 247 5.97 12.44 10.55
C LYS A 247 6.16 13.57 11.55
N GLY A 248 7.10 13.45 12.51
CA GLY A 248 7.29 14.44 13.57
C GLY A 248 6.18 14.48 14.62
N THR A 249 5.33 13.45 14.69
CA THR A 249 4.13 13.44 15.56
C THR A 249 4.32 12.70 16.89
N CYS A 250 5.54 12.29 17.23
CA CYS A 250 5.86 11.64 18.49
C CYS A 250 7.12 12.27 19.09
N GLY A 251 7.13 12.42 20.42
CA GLY A 251 8.27 12.98 21.17
C GLY A 251 9.38 11.96 21.43
N ASN A 252 9.14 10.66 21.21
CA ASN A 252 10.12 9.62 21.47
C ASN A 252 11.28 9.67 20.45
N ARG A 253 12.43 10.17 20.90
CA ARG A 253 13.67 10.28 20.12
C ARG A 253 14.69 9.19 20.48
N LEU A 254 14.33 8.27 21.37
CA LEU A 254 15.22 7.19 21.79
C LEU A 254 15.49 6.26 20.61
N THR A 255 16.75 5.86 20.50
CA THR A 255 17.20 4.85 19.55
C THR A 255 17.92 3.76 20.30
N ILE A 256 17.75 2.52 19.84
CA ILE A 256 18.46 1.36 20.37
C ILE A 256 19.25 0.70 19.25
N LYS A 257 20.48 0.27 19.53
CA LYS A 257 21.28 -0.48 18.56
C LYS A 257 20.60 -1.84 18.32
N ARG A 258 20.52 -2.26 17.06
CA ARG A 258 19.83 -3.49 16.64
C ARG A 258 20.38 -4.70 17.38
N GLU A 259 21.70 -4.85 17.41
CA GLU A 259 22.40 -5.97 18.06
C GLU A 259 22.05 -6.04 19.55
N ASP A 260 22.12 -4.92 20.26
CA ASP A 260 21.82 -4.86 21.70
C ASP A 260 20.35 -5.21 21.98
N PHE A 261 19.43 -4.72 21.13
CA PHE A 261 18.02 -5.08 21.22
C PHE A 261 17.79 -6.58 20.96
N GLU A 262 18.36 -7.10 19.87
CA GLU A 262 18.22 -8.49 19.48
C GLU A 262 18.78 -9.43 20.56
N ALA A 263 19.96 -9.14 21.09
CA ALA A 263 20.58 -9.89 22.17
C ALA A 263 19.69 -9.89 23.44
N ARG A 264 19.14 -8.73 23.82
CA ARG A 264 18.28 -8.62 25.00
C ARG A 264 17.00 -9.42 24.87
N VAL A 265 16.33 -9.35 23.71
CA VAL A 265 15.09 -10.11 23.47
C VAL A 265 15.38 -11.60 23.40
N LEU A 266 16.43 -12.02 22.69
CA LEU A 266 16.80 -13.42 22.58
C LEU A 266 17.24 -14.02 23.92
N SER A 267 17.96 -13.28 24.74
CA SER A 267 18.32 -13.72 26.09
C SER A 267 17.06 -13.94 26.93
N GLY A 268 16.14 -12.97 26.97
CA GLY A 268 14.90 -13.11 27.72
C GLY A 268 14.03 -14.28 27.22
N LEU A 269 13.96 -14.50 25.90
CA LEU A 269 13.28 -15.65 25.33
C LEU A 269 13.95 -16.97 25.75
N LYS A 270 15.28 -17.03 25.74
CA LYS A 270 16.03 -18.22 26.17
C LYS A 270 15.74 -18.53 27.65
N ASP A 271 15.76 -17.52 28.51
CA ASP A 271 15.51 -17.69 29.94
C ASP A 271 14.07 -18.17 30.21
N GLN A 272 13.09 -17.65 29.47
CA GLN A 272 11.70 -18.09 29.58
C GLN A 272 11.47 -19.49 28.98
N LEU A 273 12.07 -19.82 27.84
CA LEU A 273 11.90 -21.12 27.19
C LEU A 273 12.64 -22.25 27.92
N LEU A 274 13.71 -21.94 28.64
CA LEU A 274 14.45 -22.89 29.46
C LEU A 274 13.94 -22.96 30.91
N HIS A 275 12.70 -22.52 31.16
CA HIS A 275 12.08 -22.68 32.47
C HIS A 275 11.93 -24.18 32.79
N PRO A 276 12.30 -24.64 34.01
CA PRO A 276 12.27 -26.05 34.37
C PRO A 276 10.93 -26.75 34.07
N ASP A 277 9.81 -26.05 34.32
CA ASP A 277 8.46 -26.58 34.07
C ASP A 277 8.18 -26.81 32.58
N LEU A 278 8.64 -25.91 31.70
CA LEU A 278 8.48 -26.04 30.25
C LEU A 278 9.38 -27.14 29.68
N ILE A 279 10.58 -27.30 30.24
CA ILE A 279 11.48 -28.40 29.89
C ILE A 279 10.87 -29.74 30.32
N ALA A 280 10.31 -29.82 31.54
CA ALA A 280 9.67 -31.02 32.03
C ALA A 280 8.45 -31.41 31.17
N GLU A 281 7.63 -30.44 30.77
CA GLU A 281 6.52 -30.67 29.85
C GLU A 281 7.00 -31.11 28.46
N TYR A 282 8.02 -30.44 27.92
CA TYR A 282 8.61 -30.81 26.62
C TYR A 282 9.15 -32.25 26.64
N VAL A 283 9.91 -32.63 27.68
CA VAL A 283 10.45 -33.99 27.82
C VAL A 283 9.32 -35.01 27.92
N ARG A 284 8.27 -34.71 28.69
CA ARG A 284 7.10 -35.60 28.81
C ARG A 284 6.40 -35.80 27.48
N ALA A 285 6.10 -34.72 26.75
CA ALA A 285 5.45 -34.78 25.45
C ALA A 285 6.31 -35.50 24.40
N TYR A 286 7.62 -35.22 24.38
CA TYR A 286 8.57 -35.89 23.49
C TYR A 286 8.64 -37.40 23.77
N GLN A 287 8.72 -37.80 25.04
CA GLN A 287 8.73 -39.21 25.42
C GLN A 287 7.43 -39.92 25.03
N ALA A 288 6.28 -39.26 25.21
CA ALA A 288 4.99 -39.82 24.80
C ALA A 288 4.92 -40.07 23.28
N GLU A 289 5.30 -39.08 22.47
CA GLU A 289 5.33 -39.19 21.01
C GLU A 289 6.37 -40.20 20.52
N PHE A 290 7.58 -40.18 21.08
CA PHE A 290 8.62 -41.14 20.73
C PHE A 290 8.18 -42.58 21.01
N ASN A 291 7.53 -42.81 22.15
CA ASN A 291 6.99 -44.13 22.50
C ASN A 291 5.83 -44.55 21.59
N GLN A 292 4.95 -43.62 21.19
CA GLN A 292 3.90 -43.91 20.20
C GLN A 292 4.50 -44.32 18.85
N LEU A 293 5.45 -43.55 18.32
CA LEU A 293 6.11 -43.83 17.05
C LEU A 293 6.93 -45.14 17.10
N ALA A 294 7.64 -45.39 18.20
CA ALA A 294 8.36 -46.65 18.37
C ALA A 294 7.40 -47.85 18.48
N GLY A 295 6.25 -47.65 19.12
CA GLY A 295 5.18 -48.64 19.20
C GLY A 295 4.55 -48.95 17.85
N SER A 296 4.26 -47.93 17.03
CA SER A 296 3.70 -48.11 15.69
C SER A 296 4.68 -48.83 14.75
N ILE A 297 5.95 -48.43 14.74
CA ILE A 297 6.99 -49.11 13.94
C ILE A 297 7.14 -50.59 14.34
N ARG A 298 7.03 -50.90 15.63
CA ARG A 298 7.09 -52.28 16.12
C ARG A 298 5.84 -53.08 15.74
N ALA A 299 4.66 -52.46 15.78
CA ALA A 299 3.42 -53.08 15.36
C ALA A 299 3.40 -53.36 13.84
N ASP A 300 3.89 -52.41 13.03
CA ASP A 300 3.99 -52.56 11.58
C ASP A 300 4.95 -53.70 11.19
N ARG A 301 6.11 -53.83 11.86
CA ARG A 301 7.04 -54.96 11.64
C ARG A 301 6.45 -56.32 11.99
N LEU A 302 5.68 -56.40 13.08
CA LEU A 302 5.01 -57.65 13.48
C LEU A 302 3.84 -58.01 12.55
N ALA A 303 3.26 -57.02 11.86
CA ALA A 303 2.23 -57.25 10.84
C ALA A 303 2.83 -57.71 9.51
N ASP A 304 4.02 -57.23 9.14
CA ASP A 304 4.75 -57.67 7.93
C ASP A 304 5.37 -59.07 8.05
N GLU A 305 5.58 -59.57 9.28
CA GLU A 305 6.11 -60.91 9.56
C GLU A 305 5.01 -62.01 9.65
N ARG A 306 3.74 -61.66 9.44
CA ARG A 306 2.58 -62.59 9.45
C ARG A 306 2.02 -62.84 8.06
#